data_AF-A0A4S0MNN8-F1
#
_entry.id   AF-A0A4S0MNN8-F1
#
_cell.length_a   1.000
_cell.length_b   1.000
_cell.length_c   1.000
_cell.angle_alpha   90.00
_cell.angle_beta   90.00
_cell.angle_gamma   90.00
#
_symmetry.space_group_name_H-M   'P 1'
#
loop_
_entity.id
_entity.type
_entity.pdbx_description
1 polymer ?
#
loop_
_entity_poly.entity_id
_entity_poly.type
_entity_poly.pdbx_seq_one_letter_code
_entity_poly.pdbx_strand_id
1 'polypeptide(L)'
;MDGAITTNEPRNDADWKVGVDTGGTFIDFCALDARSGRVASLKVLTTPEDPGAELMTGLTLLAEREGFDPTLMTRFVHGTTVGINTIIQRPCAE
;
A
#
# COMPACT_ATOMS: atom_id res chain seq x y z
N MET A 1 -45.99 -8.64 -0.55
CA MET A 1 -45.55 -7.24 -0.53
C MET A 1 -44.49 -7.14 0.56
N ASP A 2 -43.40 -7.87 0.35
CA ASP A 2 -42.08 -7.36 -0.12
C ASP A 2 -41.28 -7.00 1.13
N GLY A 3 -40.60 -7.95 1.74
CA GLY A 3 -39.46 -8.63 1.13
C GLY A 3 -38.24 -8.11 1.89
N ALA A 4 -37.89 -8.81 2.97
CA ALA A 4 -36.71 -8.51 3.77
C ALA A 4 -35.48 -8.65 2.86
N ILE A 5 -34.98 -7.54 2.34
CA ILE A 5 -33.65 -7.49 1.74
C ILE A 5 -32.68 -7.33 2.90
N THR A 6 -32.35 -8.45 3.55
CA THR A 6 -31.07 -8.56 4.23
C THR A 6 -30.05 -8.62 3.10
N THR A 7 -29.54 -7.46 2.67
CA THR A 7 -28.36 -7.42 1.82
C THR A 7 -27.26 -8.09 2.64
N ASN A 8 -26.98 -9.36 2.34
CA ASN A 8 -25.80 -10.03 2.83
C ASN A 8 -24.62 -9.40 2.08
N GLU A 9 -24.28 -8.16 2.48
CA GLU A 9 -23.01 -7.55 2.10
C GLU A 9 -21.94 -8.53 2.56
N PRO A 10 -20.95 -8.88 1.72
CA PRO A 10 -19.85 -9.69 2.19
C PRO A 10 -19.24 -8.91 3.35
N ARG A 11 -19.42 -9.40 4.58
CA ARG A 11 -18.62 -8.97 5.73
C ARG A 11 -17.22 -9.46 5.43
N ASN A 12 -16.54 -8.79 4.53
CA ASN A 12 -15.21 -9.13 4.16
C ASN A 12 -14.33 -8.51 5.25
N ASP A 13 -14.26 -9.32 6.30
CA ASP A 13 -13.96 -9.01 7.67
C ASP A 13 -12.45 -8.79 7.84
N ALA A 14 -11.68 -8.45 6.79
CA ALA A 14 -10.24 -8.28 6.86
C ALA A 14 -9.90 -6.78 6.88
N ASP A 15 -9.58 -6.25 8.06
CA ASP A 15 -9.20 -4.84 8.27
C ASP A 15 -7.71 -4.66 7.95
N TRP A 16 -7.39 -4.52 6.66
CA TRP A 16 -6.01 -4.30 6.22
C TRP A 16 -5.64 -2.82 6.26
N LYS A 17 -4.48 -2.54 6.86
CA LYS A 17 -3.86 -1.21 6.91
C LYS A 17 -2.55 -1.28 6.16
N VAL A 18 -2.40 -0.49 5.12
CA VAL A 18 -1.21 -0.48 4.28
C VAL A 18 -0.49 0.85 4.41
N GLY A 19 0.80 0.77 4.73
CA GLY A 19 1.74 1.88 4.68
C GLY A 19 2.71 1.66 3.52
N VAL A 20 3.02 2.74 2.81
CA VAL A 20 4.03 2.74 1.75
C VAL A 20 5.01 3.87 2.00
N ASP A 21 6.30 3.61 1.88
CA ASP A 21 7.35 4.62 1.84
C ASP A 21 8.05 4.60 0.48
N THR A 22 7.93 5.70 -0.28
CA THR A 22 8.60 5.87 -1.56
C THR A 22 9.94 6.58 -1.36
N GLY A 23 11.03 5.84 -1.54
CA GLY A 23 12.40 6.36 -1.57
C GLY A 23 12.93 6.58 -2.98
N GLY A 24 14.25 6.70 -3.10
CA GLY A 24 14.92 6.94 -4.39
C GLY A 24 15.04 5.70 -5.28
N THR A 25 15.44 4.56 -4.70
CA THR A 25 15.70 3.30 -5.45
C THR A 25 14.67 2.22 -5.17
N PHE A 26 13.92 2.33 -4.07
CA PHE A 26 12.94 1.33 -3.67
C PHE A 26 11.70 1.98 -3.08
N ILE A 27 10.59 1.28 -3.24
CA ILE A 27 9.35 1.50 -2.51
C ILE A 27 9.20 0.37 -1.49
N ASP A 28 9.05 0.74 -0.22
CA ASP A 28 8.82 -0.18 0.88
C ASP A 28 7.32 -0.20 1.22
N PHE A 29 6.69 -1.37 1.12
CA PHE A 29 5.31 -1.61 1.50
C PHE A 29 5.25 -2.39 2.81
N CYS A 30 4.34 -2.00 3.69
CA CYS A 30 3.99 -2.70 4.91
C CYS A 30 2.48 -2.84 5.01
N ALA A 31 1.98 -4.06 5.14
CA ALA A 31 0.58 -4.37 5.35
C ALA A 31 0.38 -4.98 6.73
N LEU A 32 -0.63 -4.51 7.45
CA LEU A 32 -1.07 -5.02 8.74
C LEU A 32 -2.51 -5.49 8.63
N ASP A 33 -2.75 -6.76 8.89
CA ASP A 33 -4.08 -7.27 9.19
C ASP A 33 -4.40 -6.93 10.65
N ALA A 34 -5.28 -5.96 10.86
CA ALA A 34 -5.61 -5.46 12.19
C ALA A 34 -6.35 -6.47 13.06
N ARG A 35 -6.85 -7.58 12.51
CA ARG A 35 -7.52 -8.63 13.29
C ARG A 35 -6.60 -9.74 13.72
N SER A 36 -5.81 -10.27 12.79
CA SER A 36 -4.86 -11.34 13.13
C SER A 36 -3.56 -10.79 13.74
N GLY A 37 -3.29 -9.50 13.55
CA GLY A 37 -2.02 -8.88 13.90
C GLY A 37 -0.88 -9.27 12.95
N ARG A 38 -1.18 -9.97 11.84
CA ARG A 38 -0.18 -10.34 10.85
C ARG A 38 0.36 -9.10 10.15
N VAL A 39 1.68 -9.06 10.04
CA VAL A 39 2.40 -8.02 9.30
C VAL A 39 3.08 -8.67 8.11
N ALA A 40 2.89 -8.08 6.93
CA ALA A 40 3.57 -8.44 5.71
C ALA A 40 4.34 -7.24 5.17
N SER A 41 5.42 -7.49 4.47
CA SER A 41 6.22 -6.44 3.84
C SER A 41 6.67 -6.84 2.45
N LEU A 42 6.76 -5.86 1.56
CA LEU A 42 7.22 -6.04 0.19
C LEU A 42 8.10 -4.86 -0.19
N LYS A 43 9.25 -5.15 -0.80
CA LYS A 43 10.16 -4.14 -1.35
C LYS A 43 10.14 -4.23 -2.87
N VAL A 44 9.87 -3.11 -3.53
CA VAL A 44 9.78 -3.02 -4.99
C VAL A 44 10.83 -2.02 -5.47
N LEU A 45 11.54 -2.35 -6.56
CA LEU A 45 12.51 -1.44 -7.18
C LEU A 45 11.77 -0.27 -7.84
N THR A 46 12.25 0.96 -7.64
CA THR A 46 11.70 2.11 -8.35
C THR A 46 12.18 2.17 -9.79
N THR A 47 11.33 2.65 -10.67
CA THR A 47 11.48 2.75 -12.12
C THR A 47 11.30 4.22 -12.47
N PRO A 48 12.40 4.95 -12.74
CA PRO A 48 12.35 6.40 -12.92
C PRO A 48 11.55 6.86 -14.15
N GLU A 49 11.19 5.94 -15.03
CA GLU A 49 10.48 6.16 -16.28
C GLU A 49 8.94 6.27 -16.13
N ASP A 50 8.35 5.77 -15.02
CA ASP A 50 6.91 5.95 -14.73
C ASP A 50 6.63 6.07 -13.21
N PRO A 51 6.87 7.26 -12.63
CA PRO A 51 6.65 7.50 -11.21
C PRO A 51 5.18 7.35 -10.83
N GLY A 52 4.87 6.28 -10.10
CA GLY A 52 3.53 5.97 -9.58
C GLY A 52 3.00 4.59 -10.00
N ALA A 53 3.44 4.06 -11.15
CA ALA A 53 3.02 2.72 -11.62
C ALA A 53 3.52 1.60 -10.68
N GLU A 54 4.67 1.79 -10.05
CA GLU A 54 5.20 0.87 -9.02
C GLU A 54 4.31 0.75 -7.80
N LEU A 55 3.56 1.80 -7.46
CA LEU A 55 2.69 1.80 -6.29
C LEU A 55 1.58 0.77 -6.49
N MET A 56 0.91 0.85 -7.64
CA MET A 56 -0.17 -0.06 -8.00
C MET A 56 0.36 -1.48 -8.20
N THR A 57 1.48 -1.62 -8.90
CA THR A 57 2.11 -2.93 -9.14
C THR A 57 2.51 -3.60 -7.81
N GLY A 58 3.15 -2.86 -6.91
CA GLY A 58 3.55 -3.37 -5.59
C GLY A 58 2.36 -3.71 -4.71
N LEU A 59 1.29 -2.91 -4.76
CA LEU A 59 0.06 -3.18 -4.01
C LEU A 59 -0.63 -4.45 -4.50
N THR A 60 -0.73 -4.63 -5.82
CA THR A 60 -1.27 -5.87 -6.43
C THR A 60 -0.43 -7.08 -6.05
N LEU A 61 0.90 -6.99 -6.15
CA LEU A 61 1.81 -8.08 -5.77
C LEU A 61 1.70 -8.43 -4.28
N LEU A 62 1.55 -7.43 -3.41
CA LEU A 62 1.38 -7.64 -1.97
C LEU A 62 0.04 -8.33 -1.66
N ALA A 63 -1.03 -7.89 -2.32
CA ALA A 63 -2.36 -8.49 -2.20
C ALA A 63 -2.39 -9.95 -2.68
N GLU A 64 -1.77 -10.24 -3.82
CA GLU A 64 -1.64 -11.60 -4.36
C GLU A 64 -0.83 -12.51 -3.43
N ARG A 65 0.30 -12.03 -2.90
CA ARG A 65 1.18 -12.80 -2.01
C ARG A 65 0.53 -13.14 -0.68
N GLU A 66 -0.18 -12.19 -0.09
CA GLU A 66 -0.79 -12.36 1.23
C GLU A 66 -2.24 -12.86 1.15
N GLY A 67 -2.81 -12.92 -0.05
CA GLY A 67 -4.15 -13.44 -0.31
C GLY A 67 -5.26 -12.56 0.27
N PHE A 68 -5.10 -11.24 0.22
CA PHE A 68 -6.14 -10.30 0.64
C PHE A 68 -6.69 -9.48 -0.52
N ASP A 69 -7.94 -9.04 -0.37
CA ASP A 69 -8.60 -8.17 -1.34
C ASP A 69 -8.24 -6.70 -1.04
N PRO A 70 -7.65 -5.97 -2.00
CA PRO A 70 -7.31 -4.56 -1.85
C PRO A 70 -8.48 -3.65 -1.46
N THR A 71 -9.71 -4.00 -1.83
CA THR A 71 -10.91 -3.20 -1.53
C THR A 71 -11.24 -3.17 -0.04
N LEU A 72 -10.65 -4.06 0.76
CA LEU A 72 -10.83 -4.15 2.20
C LEU A 72 -9.85 -3.29 2.98
N MET A 73 -8.93 -2.62 2.29
CA MET A 73 -8.01 -1.71 2.94
C MET A 73 -8.78 -0.53 3.53
N THR A 74 -8.80 -0.43 4.85
CA THR A 74 -9.50 0.65 5.56
C THR A 74 -8.63 1.89 5.70
N ARG A 75 -7.30 1.72 5.59
CA ARG A 75 -6.33 2.79 5.72
C ARG A 75 -5.15 2.56 4.79
N PHE A 76 -4.83 3.60 4.04
CA PHE A 76 -3.64 3.71 3.22
C PHE A 76 -2.84 4.92 3.65
N VAL A 77 -1.55 4.74 3.93
CA VAL A 77 -0.62 5.83 4.27
C VAL A 77 0.51 5.83 3.26
N HIS A 78 0.68 6.95 2.55
CA HIS A 78 1.80 7.15 1.64
C HIS A 78 2.79 8.13 2.25
N GLY A 79 3.94 7.64 2.66
CA GLY A 79 5.12 8.40 3.00
C GLY A 79 6.06 8.50 1.80
N THR A 80 6.79 9.59 1.72
CA THR A 80 7.91 9.70 0.78
C THR A 80 9.12 10.24 1.49
N THR A 81 10.25 9.58 1.30
CA THR A 81 11.56 10.03 1.77
C THR A 81 12.26 10.92 0.75
N VAL A 82 11.73 11.07 -0.47
CA VAL A 82 12.30 11.93 -1.52
C VAL A 82 12.48 13.37 -1.04
N GLY A 83 11.46 13.96 -0.39
CA GLY A 83 11.53 15.35 0.09
C GLY A 83 12.57 15.60 1.20
N ILE A 84 12.75 14.63 2.10
CA ILE A 84 13.79 14.71 3.16
C ILE A 84 15.17 14.49 2.56
N ASN A 85 15.30 13.55 1.62
CA ASN A 85 16.57 13.26 0.96
C ASN A 85 17.03 14.45 0.11
N THR A 86 16.13 15.19 -0.53
CA THR A 86 16.48 16.44 -1.24
C THR A 86 17.09 17.49 -0.29
N ILE A 87 16.57 17.62 0.94
CA ILE A 87 17.08 18.58 1.93
C ILE A 87 18.43 18.13 2.49
N ILE A 88 18.60 16.83 2.79
CA ILE A 88 19.83 16.28 3.36
C ILE A 88 20.94 16.17 2.31
N GLN A 89 20.62 15.75 1.09
CA GLN A 89 21.62 15.52 0.05
C GLN A 89 22.13 16.81 -0.59
N ARG A 90 21.44 17.97 -0.41
CA ARG A 90 21.72 19.21 -1.14
C ARG A 90 22.07 18.90 -2.60
N PRO A 91 21.10 18.68 -3.50
CA PRO A 91 21.44 18.72 -4.91
C PRO A 91 22.13 20.06 -5.15
N CYS A 92 23.40 20.02 -5.53
CA CYS A 92 24.09 21.21 -6.03
C CYS A 92 23.30 21.59 -7.28
N ALA A 93 22.38 22.54 -7.15
CA ALA A 93 22.04 23.37 -8.28
C ALA A 93 23.36 24.07 -8.66
N GLU A 94 23.65 23.98 -9.94
CA GLU A 94 24.88 24.37 -10.64
C GLU A 94 25.48 25.69 -10.14
#